data_AF-A0A1Y3TQ02-F1
#
_entry.id   AF-A0A1Y3TQ02-F1
#
_cell.length_a   1.000
_cell.length_b   1.000
_cell.length_c   1.000
_cell.angle_alpha   90.00
_cell.angle_beta   90.00
_cell.angle_gamma   90.00
#
_symmetry.space_group_name_H-M   'P 1'
#
loop_
_entity.id
_entity.type
_entity.pdbx_description
1 polymer ?
#
loop_
_entity_poly.entity_id
_entity_poly.type
_entity_poly.pdbx_seq_one_letter_code
_entity_poly.pdbx_strand_id
1 'polypeptide(L)' 'MQQMYDKIPSPKVMMRRKEADHGEMLYSADGYVTAWLMWQLQDDIYASQAFLGNNAEIYHNDLYQDVYYDK' A
#
# COMPACT_ATOMS: atom_id res chain seq x y z
N MET A 1 -14.27 -0.09 -2.03
CA MET A 1 -12.90 -0.61 -1.87
C MET A 1 -12.90 -2.06 -1.37
N GLN A 2 -13.38 -2.35 -0.15
CA GLN A 2 -13.33 -3.71 0.42
C GLN A 2 -13.91 -4.82 -0.48
N GLN A 3 -15.12 -4.63 -1.02
CA GLN A 3 -15.75 -5.64 -1.89
C GLN A 3 -14.92 -6.06 -3.11
N MET A 4 -14.08 -5.17 -3.64
CA MET A 4 -13.19 -5.50 -4.78
C MET A 4 -11.92 -6.17 -4.31
N TYR A 5 -11.38 -5.74 -3.17
CA TYR A 5 -10.22 -6.38 -2.54
C TYR A 5 -10.48 -7.83 -2.19
N ASP A 6 -11.65 -8.14 -1.63
CA ASP A 6 -12.03 -9.50 -1.26
C ASP A 6 -12.10 -10.45 -2.47
N LYS A 7 -12.32 -9.90 -3.69
CA LYS A 7 -12.41 -10.68 -4.93
C LYS A 7 -11.05 -11.05 -5.55
N ILE A 8 -9.94 -10.45 -5.11
CA ILE A 8 -8.60 -10.69 -5.69
C ILE A 8 -8.01 -11.97 -5.05
N PRO A 9 -7.76 -13.07 -5.77
CA PRO A 9 -7.33 -14.33 -5.14
C PRO A 9 -5.81 -14.45 -4.95
N SER A 10 -5.09 -13.32 -4.92
CA SER A 10 -3.63 -13.26 -4.80
C SER A 10 -3.20 -12.40 -3.62
N PRO A 11 -1.94 -12.52 -3.14
CA PRO A 11 -1.38 -11.61 -2.15
C PRO A 11 -1.58 -10.15 -2.58
N LYS A 12 -1.98 -9.32 -1.62
CA LYS A 12 -2.51 -7.98 -1.92
C LYS A 12 -2.48 -7.07 -0.69
N VAL A 13 -2.19 -5.81 -0.95
CA VAL A 13 -2.24 -4.73 0.05
C VAL A 13 -3.37 -3.78 -0.30
N MET A 14 -4.08 -3.30 0.71
CA MET A 14 -5.00 -2.17 0.62
C MET A 14 -4.62 -1.13 1.67
N MET A 15 -4.72 0.14 1.28
CA MET A 15 -4.72 1.28 2.17
C MET A 15 -5.57 2.39 1.54
N ARG A 16 -6.22 3.22 2.35
CA ARG A 16 -6.99 4.37 1.89
C ARG A 16 -6.36 5.65 2.42
N ARG A 17 -6.02 6.58 1.51
CA ARG A 17 -5.51 7.90 1.90
C ARG A 17 -6.61 8.70 2.59
N LYS A 18 -6.32 9.30 3.74
CA LYS A 18 -7.20 10.28 4.41
C LYS A 18 -7.14 11.63 3.69
N GLU A 19 -8.28 12.31 3.66
CA GLU A 19 -8.38 13.71 3.18
C GLU A 19 -7.80 13.94 1.78
N ALA A 20 -7.96 12.94 0.90
CA ALA A 20 -7.52 13.02 -0.49
C ALA A 20 -8.67 12.65 -1.41
N ASP A 21 -9.00 13.54 -2.33
CA ASP A 21 -9.95 13.31 -3.40
C ASP A 21 -9.31 12.53 -4.55
N HIS A 22 -10.14 12.01 -5.46
CA HIS A 22 -9.68 11.19 -6.59
C HIS A 22 -8.58 11.86 -7.42
N GLY A 23 -8.68 13.18 -7.67
CA GLY A 23 -7.70 13.93 -8.45
C GLY A 23 -6.36 14.14 -7.75
N GLU A 24 -6.32 14.00 -6.42
CA GLU A 24 -5.12 14.24 -5.60
C GLU A 24 -4.28 12.97 -5.43
N MET A 25 -4.84 11.81 -5.76
CA MET A 25 -4.17 10.52 -5.61
C MET A 25 -2.91 10.38 -6.46
N LEU A 26 -2.84 11.09 -7.60
CA LEU A 26 -1.64 11.14 -8.43
C LEU A 26 -0.40 11.60 -7.64
N TYR A 27 -0.59 12.52 -6.68
CA TYR A 27 0.50 13.09 -5.90
C TYR A 27 0.60 12.47 -4.50
N SER A 28 -0.53 12.02 -3.95
CA SER A 28 -0.62 11.64 -2.54
C SER A 28 -0.16 10.22 -2.24
N ALA A 29 -0.06 9.34 -3.24
CA ALA A 29 0.29 7.92 -3.07
C ALA A 29 1.64 7.52 -3.69
N ASP A 30 2.38 8.48 -4.25
CA ASP A 30 3.57 8.24 -5.07
C ASP A 30 4.62 7.32 -4.41
N GLY A 31 4.93 7.57 -3.13
CA GLY A 31 5.92 6.79 -2.38
C GLY A 31 5.57 5.30 -2.27
N TYR A 32 4.34 4.96 -1.90
CA TYR A 32 3.93 3.55 -1.78
C TYR A 32 3.78 2.86 -3.14
N VAL A 33 3.32 3.57 -4.17
CA VAL A 33 3.26 3.01 -5.53
C VAL A 33 4.67 2.70 -6.04
N THR A 34 5.61 3.63 -5.85
CA THR A 34 7.01 3.42 -6.21
C THR A 34 7.62 2.26 -5.45
N ALA A 35 7.47 2.20 -4.12
CA ALA A 35 7.99 1.11 -3.30
C ALA A 35 7.41 -0.26 -3.72
N TRP A 36 6.12 -0.32 -4.04
CA TRP A 36 5.50 -1.56 -4.53
C TRP A 36 6.11 -2.02 -5.85
N LEU A 37 6.27 -1.12 -6.82
CA LEU A 37 6.85 -1.45 -8.12
C LEU A 37 8.34 -1.82 -8.02
N MET A 38 9.12 -1.12 -7.19
CA MET A 38 10.52 -1.47 -6.92
C MET A 38 10.63 -2.88 -6.36
N TRP A 39 9.80 -3.22 -5.37
CA TRP A 39 9.82 -4.55 -4.78
C TRP A 39 9.37 -5.63 -5.78
N GLN A 40 8.23 -5.45 -6.44
CA GLN A 40 7.63 -6.49 -7.28
C GLN A 40 8.31 -6.67 -8.64
N LEU A 41 8.95 -5.63 -9.18
CA LEU A 41 9.51 -5.64 -10.55
C LEU A 41 11.04 -5.62 -10.58
N GLN A 42 11.70 -5.24 -9.49
CA GLN A 42 13.16 -5.12 -9.43
C GLN A 42 13.77 -5.89 -8.25
N ASP A 43 12.99 -6.71 -7.56
CA ASP A 43 13.42 -7.50 -6.39
C ASP A 43 14.02 -6.63 -5.25
N ASP A 44 13.60 -5.36 -5.15
CA ASP A 44 14.07 -4.45 -4.11
C ASP A 44 13.50 -4.85 -2.72
N ILE A 45 14.30 -5.59 -1.96
CA ILE A 45 13.95 -6.04 -0.61
C ILE A 45 13.89 -4.88 0.39
N TYR A 46 14.63 -3.79 0.16
CA TYR A 46 14.52 -2.61 1.02
C TYR A 46 13.15 -1.97 0.88
N ALA A 47 12.66 -1.82 -0.36
CA ALA A 47 11.32 -1.30 -0.64
C ALA A 47 10.19 -2.18 -0.05
N SER A 48 10.41 -3.50 0.05
CA SER A 48 9.45 -4.43 0.68
C SER A 48 9.16 -4.11 2.16
N GLN A 49 10.08 -3.45 2.87
CA GLN A 49 9.93 -3.10 4.29
C GLN A 49 8.80 -2.09 4.54
N ALA A 50 8.38 -1.35 3.51
CA ALA A 50 7.18 -0.53 3.61
C ALA A 50 5.94 -1.39 3.93
N PHE A 51 5.88 -2.63 3.44
CA PHE A 51 4.69 -3.51 3.51
C PHE A 51 4.87 -4.73 4.43
N LEU A 52 6.10 -5.20 4.60
CA LEU A 52 6.41 -6.45 5.29
C LEU A 52 6.86 -6.24 6.74
N GLY A 53 6.42 -7.15 7.61
CA GLY A 53 6.79 -7.20 9.02
C GLY A 53 5.80 -6.49 9.95
N ASN A 54 5.97 -6.71 11.26
CA ASN A 54 5.06 -6.16 12.26
C ASN A 54 5.21 -4.64 12.44
N ASN A 55 6.37 -4.08 12.04
CA ASN A 55 6.67 -2.66 12.11
C ASN A 55 6.70 -2.00 10.72
N ALA A 56 6.00 -2.59 9.74
CA ALA A 56 5.95 -2.06 8.39
C ALA A 56 5.36 -0.64 8.39
N GLU A 57 5.90 0.25 7.55
CA GLU A 57 5.52 1.67 7.54
C GLU A 57 4.01 1.89 7.32
N ILE A 58 3.37 1.03 6.54
CA ILE A 58 1.92 1.10 6.25
C ILE A 58 1.04 1.06 7.51
N TYR A 59 1.51 0.49 8.62
CA TYR A 59 0.76 0.43 9.88
C TYR A 59 0.97 1.66 10.77
N HIS A 60 1.94 2.50 10.44
CA HIS A 60 2.37 3.63 11.26
C HIS A 60 2.18 4.97 10.56
N ASN A 61 1.78 4.97 9.28
CA ASN A 61 1.53 6.18 8.54
C ASN A 61 0.12 6.72 8.84
N ASP A 62 0.07 7.72 9.71
CA ASP A 62 -1.15 8.44 10.10
C ASP A 62 -1.85 9.17 8.94
N LEU A 63 -1.31 9.15 7.72
CA LEU A 63 -1.97 9.69 6.54
C LEU A 63 -2.94 8.69 5.88
N TYR A 64 -2.88 7.43 6.29
CA TYR A 64 -3.67 6.32 5.73
C TYR A 64 -4.60 5.71 6.77
N GLN A 65 -5.61 4.99 6.29
CA GLN A 65 -6.60 4.25 7.07
C GLN A 65 -7.00 2.98 6.31
N ASP A 66 -7.79 2.11 6.94
CA ASP A 66 -8.28 0.86 6.34
C ASP A 66 -7.13 0.03 5.74
N VAL A 67 -6.06 -0.13 6.51
CA VAL A 67 -4.86 -0.84 6.07
C VAL A 67 -5.08 -2.34 6.23
N TYR A 68 -5.01 -3.06 5.12
CA TYR A 68 -5.12 -4.52 5.08
C TYR A 68 -3.98 -5.09 4.25
N TYR A 69 -3.34 -6.13 4.77
CA TYR A 69 -2.36 -6.89 4.04
C TYR A 69 -2.70 -8.38 4.13
N ASP A 70 -2.97 -8.97 2.98
CA ASP A 70 -3.22 -10.40 2.80
C ASP A 70 -1.99 -11.01 2.15
N LYS A 71 -1.36 -11.93 2.89
CA LYS A 71 -0.05 -12.52 2.59
C LYS A 71 -0.17 -13.79 1.77
#